data_AF-A0A934YMD9-F1
#
_entry.id   AF-A0A934YMD9-F1
#
_cell.length_a   1.000
_cell.length_b   1.000
_cell.length_c   1.000
_cell.angle_alpha   90.00
_cell.angle_beta   90.00
_cell.angle_gamma   90.00
#
_symmetry.space_group_name_H-M   'P 1'
#
loop_
_entity.id
_entity.type
_entity.pdbx_description
1 polymer ?
#
loop_
_entity_poly.entity_id
_entity_poly.type
_entity_poly.pdbx_seq_one_letter_code
_entity_poly.pdbx_strand_id
1 'polypeptide(L)' 'MLSPGTKAPGEAKVGDKSYCLVSKEEFTVTDASPKVEHEGKTYYFCCSGCDQKFKKDPKKYIGSGGST' A
#
# COMPACT_ATOMS: atom_id res chain seq x y z
N MET A 1 -8.95 -22.63 -1.84
CA MET A 1 -9.83 -21.56 -1.35
C MET A 1 -8.99 -20.31 -1.10
N LEU A 2 -8.35 -19.77 -2.14
CA LEU A 2 -7.48 -18.60 -1.98
C LEU A 2 -8.38 -17.37 -1.87
N SER A 3 -8.40 -16.76 -0.68
CA SER A 3 -9.19 -15.59 -0.32
C SER A 3 -9.06 -14.47 -1.38
N PRO A 4 -10.10 -14.18 -2.19
CA PRO A 4 -10.00 -13.29 -3.35
C PRO A 4 -10.12 -11.79 -2.96
N GLY A 5 -9.46 -11.36 -1.87
CA GLY A 5 -9.76 -10.08 -1.21
C GLY A 5 -8.64 -9.06 -1.09
N THR A 6 -7.39 -9.40 -1.43
CA THR A 6 -6.25 -8.49 -1.21
C THR A 6 -6.00 -7.64 -2.45
N LYS A 7 -6.22 -6.32 -2.34
CA LYS A 7 -5.98 -5.35 -3.42
C LYS A 7 -4.53 -4.87 -3.45
N ALA A 8 -4.05 -4.57 -4.65
CA ALA A 8 -2.74 -3.98 -4.84
C ALA A 8 -2.65 -2.58 -4.16
N PRO A 9 -1.51 -2.26 -3.52
CA PRO A 9 -1.21 -0.93 -3.01
C PRO A 9 -1.10 0.03 -4.21
N GLY A 10 -1.83 1.14 -4.12
CA GLY A 10 -2.06 2.04 -5.25
C GLY A 10 -3.53 2.06 -5.71
N GLU A 11 -4.26 0.96 -5.49
CA GLU A 11 -5.66 0.78 -5.92
C GLU A 11 -6.61 0.30 -4.81
N ALA A 12 -6.07 0.06 -3.61
CA ALA A 12 -6.88 -0.17 -2.42
C ALA A 12 -7.61 1.10 -2.01
N LYS A 13 -8.69 0.97 -1.25
CA LYS A 13 -9.44 2.09 -0.68
C LYS A 13 -9.86 1.73 0.75
N VAL A 14 -10.28 2.73 1.52
CA VAL A 14 -10.75 2.54 2.89
C VAL A 14 -11.83 1.44 2.93
N GLY A 15 -11.61 0.43 3.76
CA GLY A 15 -12.45 -0.77 3.90
C GLY A 15 -11.93 -2.01 3.15
N ASP A 16 -11.01 -1.85 2.19
CA ASP A 16 -10.37 -2.97 1.49
C ASP A 16 -9.11 -3.45 2.23
N LYS A 17 -8.74 -4.71 1.99
CA LYS A 17 -7.45 -5.27 2.42
C LYS A 17 -6.40 -4.89 1.38
N SER A 18 -5.27 -4.38 1.81
CA SER A 18 -4.12 -4.05 0.97
C SER A 18 -2.86 -4.68 1.52
N TYR A 19 -1.78 -4.73 0.75
CA TYR A 19 -0.48 -5.13 1.26
C TYR A 19 0.48 -3.94 1.33
N CYS A 20 1.30 -3.89 2.36
CA CYS A 20 2.25 -2.82 2.58
C CYS A 20 3.51 -3.03 1.73
N LEU A 21 3.87 -2.08 0.87
CA LEU A 21 5.11 -2.16 0.06
C LEU A 21 6.40 -2.13 0.89
N VAL A 22 6.33 -1.53 2.08
CA VAL A 22 7.47 -1.35 2.96
C VAL A 22 7.72 -2.61 3.80
N SER A 23 6.67 -3.09 4.49
CA SER A 23 6.75 -4.26 5.39
C SER A 23 6.41 -5.59 4.72
N LYS A 24 5.91 -5.59 3.48
CA LYS A 24 5.40 -6.77 2.75
C LYS A 24 4.29 -7.54 3.46
N GLU A 25 3.50 -6.86 4.29
CA GLU A 25 2.46 -7.48 5.11
C GLU A 25 1.06 -6.99 4.71
N GLU A 26 0.06 -7.86 4.82
CA GLU A 26 -1.33 -7.55 4.51
C GLU A 26 -1.98 -6.80 5.68
N PHE A 27 -2.68 -5.71 5.38
CA PHE A 27 -3.38 -4.89 6.37
C PHE A 27 -4.72 -4.40 5.83
N THR A 28 -5.62 -4.03 6.73
CA THR A 28 -6.91 -3.43 6.34
C THR A 28 -6.74 -1.92 6.23
N VAL A 29 -7.10 -1.35 5.08
CA VAL A 29 -7.05 0.08 4.87
C VAL A 29 -8.18 0.74 5.64
N THR A 30 -7.84 1.70 6.49
CA THR A 30 -8.79 2.50 7.25
C THR A 30 -8.62 3.98 6.93
N ASP A 31 -9.57 4.81 7.36
CA ASP A 31 -9.44 6.27 7.21
C ASP A 31 -8.21 6.83 7.96
N ALA A 32 -7.86 6.20 9.09
CA ALA A 32 -6.66 6.52 9.85
C ALA A 32 -5.36 6.01 9.18
N SER A 33 -5.45 5.16 8.16
CA SER A 33 -4.27 4.63 7.48
C SER A 33 -3.63 5.71 6.62
N PRO A 34 -2.32 5.98 6.79
CA PRO A 34 -1.65 6.97 5.99
C PRO A 34 -1.61 6.55 4.53
N LYS A 35 -1.87 7.51 3.66
CA LYS A 35 -1.92 7.34 2.21
C LYS A 35 -1.09 8.38 1.50
N VAL A 36 -0.50 7.99 0.38
CA VAL A 36 0.31 8.86 -0.46
C VAL A 36 -0.15 8.72 -1.90
N GLU A 37 -0.44 9.85 -2.54
CA GLU A 37 -0.71 9.89 -3.97
C GLU A 37 0.60 10.00 -4.75
N HIS A 38 0.82 9.09 -5.68
CA HIS A 38 1.99 9.07 -6.55
C HIS A 38 1.60 8.56 -7.93
N GLU A 39 1.98 9.28 -9.00
CA GLU A 39 1.60 8.95 -10.39
C GLU A 39 0.08 8.71 -10.59
N GLY A 40 -0.77 9.45 -9.86
CA GLY A 40 -2.22 9.28 -9.94
C GLY A 40 -2.76 8.00 -9.28
N LYS A 41 -1.93 7.28 -8.52
CA LYS A 41 -2.31 6.11 -7.71
C LYS A 41 -2.24 6.44 -6.23
N THR A 42 -3.16 5.89 -5.44
CA THR A 42 -3.21 6.12 -3.97
C THR A 42 -2.65 4.91 -3.23
N TYR A 43 -1.47 5.08 -2.64
CA TYR A 43 -0.80 4.03 -1.89
C TYR A 43 -1.13 4.14 -0.41
N TYR A 44 -1.69 3.09 0.17
CA TYR A 44 -1.99 3.02 1.60
C TYR A 44 -0.91 2.25 2.34
N PHE A 45 -0.69 2.62 3.61
CA PHE A 45 0.29 1.97 4.45
C PHE A 45 -0.30 1.51 5.78
N CYS A 46 0.27 0.45 6.34
CA CYS A 46 -0.18 -0.11 7.61
C CYS A 46 0.08 0.83 8.80
N CYS A 47 1.05 1.75 8.70
CA CYS A 47 1.41 2.68 9.77
C CYS A 47 2.11 3.94 9.23
N SER A 48 2.16 5.00 10.05
CA SER A 48 2.85 6.27 9.72
C SER A 48 4.38 6.14 9.59
N GLY A 49 4.96 5.02 9.99
CA GLY A 49 6.38 4.74 9.70
C GLY A 49 6.60 4.37 8.23
N CYS A 50 5.61 3.76 7.59
CA CYS A 50 5.72 3.26 6.23
C CYS A 50 5.51 4.37 5.21
N ASP A 51 4.63 5.35 5.44
CA ASP A 51 4.50 6.50 4.52
C ASP A 51 5.76 7.35 4.48
N GLN A 52 6.44 7.54 5.62
CA GLN A 52 7.71 8.24 5.70
C GLN A 52 8.81 7.53 4.88
N LYS A 53 8.94 6.21 5.03
CA LYS A 53 9.88 5.40 4.24
C LYS A 53 9.54 5.50 2.75
N PHE A 54 8.26 5.39 2.42
CA PHE A 54 7.79 5.50 1.04
C PHE A 54 8.05 6.88 0.45
N LYS A 55 7.74 7.96 1.17
CA LYS A 55 8.05 9.34 0.73
C LYS A 55 9.54 9.56 0.49
N LYS A 56 10.39 8.93 1.29
CA LYS A 56 11.84 9.03 1.15
C LYS A 56 12.33 8.39 -0.15
N ASP A 57 11.76 7.25 -0.55
CA ASP A 57 12.15 6.57 -1.79
C ASP A 57 10.99 5.79 -2.44
N PRO A 58 9.99 6.48 -3.02
CA PRO A 58 8.76 5.84 -3.47
C PRO A 58 9.02 4.88 -4.64
N LYS A 59 9.95 5.26 -5.54
CA LYS A 59 10.34 4.44 -6.70
C LYS A 59 10.88 3.06 -6.29
N LYS A 60 11.66 2.98 -5.19
CA LYS A 60 12.16 1.70 -4.67
C LYS A 60 11.05 0.77 -4.21
N TYR A 61 9.96 1.31 -3.69
CA TYR A 61 8.83 0.53 -3.18
C TYR A 61 7.81 0.20 -4.27
N ILE A 62 7.44 1.18 -5.10
CA ILE A 62 6.46 1.03 -6.19
C ILE A 62 6.95 0.01 -7.23
N GLY A 63 8.25 -0.02 -7.53
CA GLY A 63 8.83 -0.94 -8.53
C GLY A 63 8.97 -2.40 -8.10
N SER A 64 8.84 -2.73 -6.81
CA SER A 64 8.90 -4.13 -6.32
C SER A 64 7.51 -4.75 -6.10
N GLY A 65 6.45 -3.99 -6.35
CA GLY A 65 5.11 -4.28 -5.86
C GLY A 65 4.17 -4.94 -6.86
N GLY A 66 4.61 -6.00 -7.53
CA GLY A 66 3.72 -6.87 -8.32
C GLY A 66 3.50 -6.39 -9.75
N SER A 67 4.47 -6.65 -10.62
CA SER A 67 4.25 -6.88 -12.06
C SER A 67 5.43 -7.68 -12.60
N THR A 68 5.38 -8.99 -12.38
CA THR A 68 5.66 -9.99 -13.42
C THR A 68 4.58 -11.05 -13.32
#